data_AF-A0A914IF42-F1
#
_entry.id   AF-A0A914IF42-F1
#
_cell.length_a   1.000
_cell.length_b   1.000
_cell.length_c   1.000
_cell.angle_alpha   90.00
_cell.angle_beta   90.00
_cell.angle_gamma   90.00
#
_symmetry.space_group_name_H-M   'P 1'
#
loop_
_entity.id
_entity.type
_entity.pdbx_description
1 polymer ?
#
loop_
_entity_poly.entity_id
_entity_poly.type
_entity_poly.pdbx_seq_one_letter_code
_entity_poly.pdbx_strand_id
1 'polypeptide(L)'
;MDGTRAILITFSIAFELLGICFTIYAILSSAWQTANLDNSLHEHGLWLDCIVQNKNRNFNFSESTRCYYKFDFERNYGNFDPEYLATAEVGRHRFFRWQKSVIILLGISLCTAIFGVLNGVLNLLILCFGLCLPRLCALCSLPFTFMFAVTVLVTAIFSLVGESVFYVFAMQPQIRFIGNIQRIEQKLGLAFYVQMCACLMNLLAFIFVLVAIGIFYLHWKQRRSSTQRIFFTY
;
A
#
# COMPACT_ATOMS: atom_id res chain seq x y z
N MET A 1 11.28 -15.95 -25.71
CA MET A 1 10.04 -16.05 -24.91
C MET A 1 10.32 -16.19 -23.42
N ASP A 2 11.31 -16.98 -22.99
CA ASP A 2 11.74 -16.96 -21.57
C ASP A 2 12.34 -15.61 -21.16
N GLY A 3 13.07 -14.94 -22.07
CA GLY A 3 13.50 -13.54 -21.86
C GLY A 3 12.34 -12.56 -21.67
N THR A 4 11.24 -12.71 -22.43
CA THR A 4 10.03 -11.89 -22.26
C THR A 4 9.39 -12.11 -20.89
N ARG A 5 9.28 -13.36 -20.44
CA ARG A 5 8.77 -13.70 -19.10
C ARG A 5 9.66 -13.12 -18.00
N ALA A 6 10.99 -13.22 -18.15
CA ALA A 6 11.95 -12.64 -17.22
C ALA A 6 11.79 -11.11 -17.13
N ILE A 7 11.66 -10.42 -18.27
CA ILE A 7 11.43 -8.96 -18.31
C ILE A 7 10.13 -8.59 -17.56
N LEU A 8 9.03 -9.31 -17.79
CA LEU A 8 7.76 -9.05 -17.11
C LEU A 8 7.84 -9.27 -15.59
N ILE A 9 8.54 -10.34 -15.17
CA ILE A 9 8.77 -10.62 -13.75
C ILE A 9 9.64 -9.53 -13.12
N THR A 10 10.70 -9.08 -13.81
CA THR A 10 11.54 -7.96 -13.35
C THR A 10 10.73 -6.69 -13.16
N PHE A 11 9.88 -6.33 -14.12
CA PHE A 11 8.99 -5.17 -13.96
C PHE A 11 8.05 -5.33 -12.78
N SER A 12 7.44 -6.51 -12.62
CA SER A 12 6.58 -6.77 -11.47
C SER A 12 7.30 -6.62 -10.14
N ILE A 13 8.55 -7.09 -10.02
CA ILE A 13 9.35 -6.94 -8.80
C ILE A 13 9.65 -5.45 -8.56
N ALA A 14 10.00 -4.69 -9.59
CA ALA A 14 10.26 -3.26 -9.47
C ALA A 14 9.02 -2.49 -8.98
N PHE A 15 7.83 -2.83 -9.50
CA PHE A 15 6.58 -2.23 -9.05
C PHE A 15 6.23 -2.59 -7.60
N GLU A 16 6.42 -3.85 -7.17
CA GLU A 16 6.24 -4.23 -5.76
C GLU A 16 7.21 -3.49 -4.83
N LEU A 17 8.47 -3.30 -5.23
CA LEU A 17 9.44 -2.51 -4.45
C LEU A 17 9.00 -1.06 -4.29
N LEU A 18 8.49 -0.43 -5.35
CA LEU A 18 7.91 0.91 -5.27
C LEU A 18 6.67 0.94 -4.37
N GLY A 19 5.79 -0.06 -4.50
CA GLY A 19 4.62 -0.23 -3.64
C GLY A 19 4.96 -0.37 -2.17
N ILE A 20 6.02 -1.13 -1.84
CA ILE A 20 6.57 -1.27 -0.48
C ILE A 20 7.05 0.09 0.05
N CYS A 21 7.88 0.80 -0.71
CA CYS A 21 8.41 2.10 -0.29
C CYS A 21 7.29 3.12 -0.03
N PHE A 22 6.31 3.21 -0.94
CA PHE A 22 5.17 4.10 -0.78
C PHE A 22 4.27 3.71 0.38
N THR A 23 4.04 2.42 0.61
CA THR A 23 3.24 1.94 1.75
C THR A 23 3.94 2.25 3.07
N ILE A 24 5.26 2.04 3.17
CA ILE A 24 6.04 2.41 4.37
C ILE A 24 5.95 3.92 4.62
N TYR A 25 6.16 4.73 3.58
CA TYR A 25 6.05 6.18 3.69
C TYR A 25 4.66 6.60 4.18
N ALA A 26 3.60 6.07 3.56
CA ALA A 26 2.23 6.41 3.90
C ALA A 26 1.95 6.04 5.36
N ILE A 27 2.27 4.81 5.77
CA ILE A 27 2.09 4.31 7.14
C ILE A 27 2.79 5.20 8.18
N LEU A 28 4.02 5.66 7.91
CA LEU A 28 4.81 6.47 8.84
C LEU A 28 4.44 7.96 8.82
N SER A 29 3.75 8.42 7.78
CA SER A 29 3.39 9.83 7.61
C SER A 29 2.20 10.24 8.48
N SER A 30 2.27 11.46 9.04
CA SER A 30 1.16 12.14 9.71
C SER A 30 0.14 12.72 8.73
N ALA A 31 0.44 12.79 7.42
CA ALA A 31 -0.36 13.55 6.46
C ALA A 31 -1.45 12.72 5.76
N TRP A 32 -2.22 11.90 6.49
CA TRP A 32 -3.36 11.16 5.89
C TRP A 32 -4.60 12.04 5.72
N GLN A 33 -4.86 12.89 6.70
CA GLN A 33 -5.83 13.99 6.62
C GLN A 33 -5.16 15.29 7.07
N THR A 34 -5.60 16.42 6.53
CA THR A 34 -5.09 17.74 6.91
C THR A 34 -6.23 18.71 7.18
N ALA A 35 -6.06 19.55 8.19
CA ALA A 35 -7.00 20.62 8.55
C ALA A 35 -6.22 21.91 8.84
N ASN A 36 -6.79 23.06 8.52
CA ASN A 36 -6.18 24.35 8.87
C ASN A 36 -7.03 25.03 9.95
N LEU A 37 -6.50 25.09 11.17
CA LEU A 37 -7.14 25.71 12.34
C LEU A 37 -6.27 26.88 12.80
N ASP A 38 -6.83 28.08 12.86
CA ASP A 38 -6.25 29.24 13.55
C ASP A 38 -4.75 29.50 13.26
N ASN A 39 -4.35 29.46 11.98
CA ASN A 39 -2.96 29.59 11.49
C ASN A 39 -2.03 28.42 11.90
N SER A 40 -2.59 27.25 12.16
CA SER A 40 -1.87 25.99 12.29
C SER A 40 -2.43 24.94 11.34
N LEU A 41 -1.52 24.22 10.68
CA LEU A 41 -1.83 23.04 9.88
C LEU A 41 -1.80 21.83 10.82
N HIS A 42 -2.93 21.16 10.93
CA HIS A 42 -3.09 19.90 11.64
C HIS A 42 -2.98 18.78 10.62
N GLU A 43 -2.07 17.86 10.85
CA GLU A 43 -1.91 16.64 10.08
C GLU A 43 -2.31 15.45 10.95
N HIS A 44 -3.27 14.65 10.48
CA HIS A 44 -3.73 13.45 11.17
C HIS A 44 -3.29 12.22 10.40
N GLY A 45 -2.41 11.43 11.03
CA GLY A 45 -1.94 10.16 10.48
C GLY A 45 -2.78 8.99 11.00
N LEU A 46 -2.34 7.78 10.66
CA LEU A 46 -2.98 6.56 11.18
C LEU A 46 -2.76 6.39 12.68
N TRP A 47 -1.58 6.77 13.19
CA TRP A 47 -1.20 6.66 14.60
C TRP A 47 -0.42 7.85 15.15
N LEU A 48 0.07 8.74 14.29
CA LEU A 48 0.84 9.93 14.64
C LEU A 48 0.09 11.15 14.09
N ASP A 49 -0.17 12.12 14.96
CA ASP A 49 -0.73 13.41 14.55
C ASP A 49 0.33 14.49 14.78
N CYS A 50 0.42 15.46 13.88
CA CYS A 50 1.35 16.57 13.98
C CYS A 50 0.62 17.91 13.79
N ILE A 51 1.01 18.90 14.58
CA ILE A 51 0.53 20.28 14.47
C ILE A 51 1.71 21.14 14.07
N VAL A 52 1.58 21.78 12.91
CA VAL A 52 2.57 22.70 12.34
C VAL A 52 2.02 24.12 12.47
N GLN A 53 2.63 24.94 13.34
CA GLN A 53 2.25 26.35 13.44
C GLN A 53 2.80 27.16 12.27
N ASN A 54 1.91 27.79 11.51
CA ASN A 54 2.26 28.65 10.39
C ASN A 54 2.25 30.11 10.85
N LYS A 55 3.31 30.54 11.56
CA LYS A 55 3.49 31.95 11.95
C LYS A 55 4.12 32.73 10.79
N ASN A 56 3.31 33.30 9.91
CA ASN A 56 3.83 34.25 8.92
C ASN A 56 3.75 35.70 9.41
N ARG A 57 4.94 36.30 9.66
CA ARG A 57 5.35 37.62 9.10
C ARG A 57 6.74 38.13 9.49
N ASN A 58 7.49 37.47 10.38
CA ASN A 58 8.88 37.86 10.68
C ASN A 58 9.81 36.65 10.54
N PHE A 59 10.92 36.87 9.85
CA PHE A 59 11.97 35.96 9.38
C PHE A 59 12.73 35.18 10.48
N ASN A 60 12.03 34.57 11.44
CA ASN A 60 12.63 33.66 12.41
C ASN A 60 12.15 32.23 12.14
N PHE A 61 12.99 31.48 11.44
CA PHE A 61 12.85 30.05 11.13
C PHE A 61 12.79 29.20 12.41
N SER A 62 11.61 29.07 13.00
CA SER A 62 11.31 28.00 13.96
C SER A 62 9.85 27.63 13.81
N GLU A 63 9.56 26.82 12.78
CA GLU A 63 8.30 26.08 12.71
C GLU A 63 8.26 25.13 13.92
N SER A 64 7.45 25.46 14.93
CA SER A 64 7.21 24.54 16.04
C SER A 64 6.27 23.45 15.56
N THR A 65 6.85 22.30 15.21
CA THR A 65 6.11 21.08 14.92
C THR A 65 5.97 20.26 16.19
N ARG A 66 4.74 20.02 16.63
CA ARG A 66 4.45 19.16 17.79
C ARG A 66 3.70 17.93 17.31
N CYS A 67 4.27 16.76 17.56
CA CYS A 67 3.66 15.49 17.18
C CYS A 67 3.27 14.68 18.42
N TYR A 68 2.11 14.04 18.34
CA TYR A 68 1.52 13.25 19.41
C TYR A 68 1.11 11.89 18.85
N TYR A 69 1.45 10.84 19.58
CA TYR A 69 0.98 9.50 19.27
C TYR A 69 -0.46 9.32 19.75
N LYS A 70 -1.32 8.75 18.90
CA LYS A 70 -2.71 8.42 19.26
C LYS A 70 -2.79 7.36 20.37
N PHE A 71 -1.71 6.62 20.63
CA PHE A 71 -1.61 5.67 21.74
C PHE A 71 -1.57 6.36 23.11
N ASP A 72 -1.07 7.60 23.18
CA ASP A 72 -0.95 8.39 24.41
C ASP A 72 -2.18 9.28 24.66
N PHE A 73 -3.32 8.96 24.02
CA PHE A 73 -4.52 9.79 24.05
C PHE A 73 -5.01 10.05 25.48
N GLU A 74 -5.18 9.00 26.29
CA GLU A 74 -5.69 9.14 27.66
C GLU A 74 -4.73 9.96 28.55
N ARG A 75 -3.42 9.84 28.33
CA ARG A 75 -2.41 10.60 29.07
C ARG A 75 -2.47 12.10 28.74
N ASN A 76 -2.68 12.44 27.48
CA ASN A 76 -2.67 13.82 27.01
C ASN A 76 -4.04 14.51 27.13
N TYR A 77 -5.12 13.74 27.05
CA TYR A 77 -6.48 14.27 26.88
C TYR A 77 -7.56 13.59 27.76
N GLY A 78 -7.21 12.65 28.63
CA GLY A 78 -8.18 11.92 29.46
C GLY A 78 -8.90 12.77 30.51
N ASN A 79 -8.41 13.98 30.79
CA ASN A 79 -9.00 14.90 31.76
C ASN A 79 -10.05 15.85 31.16
N PHE A 80 -10.29 15.82 29.85
CA PHE A 80 -11.29 16.67 29.21
C PHE A 80 -12.70 16.08 29.34
N ASP A 81 -13.71 16.95 29.37
CA ASP A 81 -15.11 16.51 29.43
C ASP A 81 -15.50 15.67 28.20
N PRO A 82 -16.23 14.54 28.37
CA PRO A 82 -16.61 13.65 27.27
C PRO A 82 -17.45 14.34 26.17
N GLU A 83 -18.31 15.27 26.55
CA GLU A 83 -19.16 16.04 25.62
C GLU A 83 -18.32 17.01 24.77
N TYR A 84 -17.31 17.62 25.39
CA TYR A 84 -16.32 18.45 24.70
C TYR A 84 -15.47 17.59 23.75
N LEU A 85 -14.99 16.42 24.20
CA LEU A 85 -14.21 15.48 23.39
C LEU A 85 -14.96 14.96 22.15
N ALA A 86 -16.29 14.80 22.25
CA ALA A 86 -17.11 14.29 21.15
C ALA A 86 -17.26 15.28 19.98
N THR A 87 -17.14 16.58 20.26
CA THR A 87 -17.40 17.66 19.30
C THR A 87 -16.16 18.48 18.96
N ALA A 88 -15.13 18.44 19.81
CA ALA A 88 -13.90 19.17 19.64
C ALA A 88 -12.89 18.42 18.76
N GLU A 89 -11.96 19.19 18.20
CA GLU A 89 -10.76 18.71 17.50
C GLU A 89 -9.98 17.65 18.31
N VAL A 90 -9.98 17.79 19.64
CA VAL A 90 -9.31 16.87 20.56
C VAL A 90 -9.76 15.42 20.34
N GLY A 91 -11.03 15.18 20.03
CA GLY A 91 -11.55 13.83 19.76
C GLY A 91 -10.94 13.15 18.54
N ARG A 92 -10.35 13.90 17.60
CA ARG A 92 -9.69 13.36 16.39
C ARG A 92 -8.34 12.71 16.68
N HIS A 93 -7.76 13.03 17.82
CA HIS A 93 -6.54 12.38 18.31
C HIS A 93 -6.81 10.99 18.89
N ARG A 94 -8.08 10.59 19.07
CA ARG A 94 -8.41 9.26 19.57
C ARG A 94 -8.00 8.19 18.55
N PHE A 95 -7.42 7.10 19.04
CA PHE A 95 -7.06 5.98 18.18
C PHE A 95 -8.26 5.08 17.88
N PHE A 96 -8.96 5.37 16.79
CA PHE A 96 -10.18 4.67 16.43
C PHE A 96 -9.93 3.23 15.97
N ARG A 97 -10.97 2.38 16.12
CA ARG A 97 -10.93 0.98 15.67
C ARG A 97 -10.67 0.85 14.17
N TRP A 98 -11.24 1.74 13.35
CA TRP A 98 -11.03 1.72 11.91
C TRP A 98 -9.58 2.08 11.54
N GLN A 99 -8.93 3.01 12.24
CA GLN A 99 -7.50 3.32 12.02
C GLN A 99 -6.62 2.10 12.33
N LYS A 100 -6.89 1.40 13.44
CA LYS A 100 -6.23 0.12 13.77
C LYS A 100 -6.43 -0.92 12.67
N SER A 101 -7.64 -1.05 12.15
CA SER A 101 -7.93 -1.95 11.02
C SER A 101 -7.13 -1.58 9.77
N VAL A 102 -7.06 -0.30 9.40
CA VAL A 102 -6.25 0.17 8.25
C VAL A 102 -4.79 -0.22 8.45
N ILE A 103 -4.21 0.04 9.63
CA ILE A 103 -2.81 -0.31 9.94
C ILE A 103 -2.57 -1.82 9.80
N ILE A 104 -3.47 -2.65 10.31
CA ILE A 104 -3.36 -4.11 10.22
C ILE A 104 -3.45 -4.56 8.75
N LEU A 105 -4.39 -4.02 7.97
CA LEU A 105 -4.57 -4.36 6.56
C LEU A 105 -3.34 -3.95 5.73
N LEU A 106 -2.83 -2.73 5.93
CA LEU A 106 -1.62 -2.26 5.25
C LEU A 106 -0.37 -2.99 5.73
N GLY A 107 -0.32 -3.39 7.01
CA GLY A 107 0.74 -4.24 7.55
C GLY A 107 0.77 -5.64 6.92
N ILE A 108 -0.40 -6.27 6.76
CA ILE A 108 -0.52 -7.54 6.02
C ILE A 108 -0.08 -7.36 4.58
N SER A 109 -0.56 -6.30 3.90
CA SER A 109 -0.14 -5.96 2.54
C SER A 109 1.37 -5.81 2.42
N LEU A 110 2.02 -5.18 3.40
CA LEU A 110 3.47 -4.99 3.41
C LEU A 110 4.21 -6.33 3.59
N CYS A 111 3.76 -7.17 4.54
CA CYS A 111 4.35 -8.50 4.75
C CYS A 111 4.21 -9.39 3.51
N THR A 112 3.06 -9.39 2.86
CA THR A 112 2.83 -10.19 1.65
C THR A 112 3.61 -9.65 0.46
N ALA A 113 3.81 -8.33 0.35
CA ALA A 113 4.64 -7.72 -0.69
C ALA A 113 6.11 -8.14 -0.54
N ILE A 114 6.65 -8.07 0.68
CA ILE A 114 8.02 -8.51 0.98
C ILE A 114 8.20 -9.98 0.62
N PHE A 115 7.26 -10.85 1.05
CA PHE A 115 7.29 -12.26 0.69
C PHE A 115 7.15 -12.48 -0.83
N GLY A 116 6.31 -11.69 -1.51
CA GLY A 116 6.16 -11.69 -2.95
C GLY A 116 7.47 -11.37 -3.67
N VAL A 117 8.15 -10.28 -3.29
CA VAL A 117 9.47 -9.91 -3.84
C VAL A 117 10.48 -11.06 -3.68
N LEU A 118 10.54 -11.72 -2.52
CA LEU A 118 11.45 -12.86 -2.32
C LEU A 118 11.15 -14.01 -3.29
N ASN A 119 9.87 -14.36 -3.47
CA ASN A 119 9.46 -15.37 -4.46
C ASN A 119 9.76 -14.95 -5.90
N GLY A 120 9.51 -13.68 -6.24
CA GLY A 120 9.80 -13.12 -7.56
C GLY A 120 11.29 -13.15 -7.90
N VAL A 121 12.15 -12.74 -6.96
CA VAL A 121 13.61 -12.80 -7.12
C VAL A 121 14.06 -14.24 -7.28
N LEU A 122 13.58 -15.16 -6.45
CA LEU A 122 13.92 -16.59 -6.56
C LEU A 122 13.50 -17.16 -7.93
N ASN A 123 12.31 -16.81 -8.40
CA ASN A 123 11.82 -17.20 -9.73
C ASN A 123 12.72 -16.64 -10.85
N LEU A 124 13.13 -15.38 -10.73
CA LEU A 124 14.03 -14.73 -11.70
C LEU A 124 15.40 -15.42 -11.72
N LEU A 125 15.97 -15.77 -10.55
CA LEU A 125 17.22 -16.53 -10.48
C LEU A 125 17.07 -17.90 -11.16
N ILE A 126 15.98 -18.63 -10.93
CA ILE A 126 15.71 -19.91 -11.60
C ILE A 126 15.66 -19.73 -13.13
N LEU A 127 14.95 -18.70 -13.61
CA LEU A 127 14.86 -18.39 -15.04
C LEU A 127 16.22 -18.01 -15.67
N CYS A 128 17.07 -17.30 -14.94
CA CYS A 128 18.38 -16.85 -15.43
C CYS A 128 19.46 -17.94 -15.36
N PHE A 129 19.53 -18.72 -14.28
CA PHE A 129 20.53 -19.79 -14.09
C PHE A 129 20.13 -21.13 -14.72
N GLY A 130 18.85 -21.30 -15.08
CA GLY A 130 18.30 -22.50 -15.71
C GLY A 130 18.73 -22.79 -17.14
N LEU A 131 19.65 -22.01 -17.71
CA LEU A 131 20.13 -22.10 -19.09
C LEU A 131 20.77 -23.45 -19.44
N CYS A 132 21.18 -24.25 -18.45
CA CYS A 132 21.86 -25.52 -18.68
C CYS A 132 20.91 -26.71 -18.96
N LEU A 133 19.63 -26.66 -18.57
CA LEU A 133 18.60 -27.68 -18.87
C LEU A 133 17.20 -27.02 -18.98
N PRO A 134 16.83 -26.48 -20.16
CA PRO A 134 15.64 -25.64 -20.34
C PRO A 134 14.30 -26.36 -20.06
N ARG A 135 14.28 -27.71 -20.11
CA ARG A 135 13.05 -28.51 -19.89
C ARG A 135 12.71 -28.72 -18.42
N LEU A 136 13.70 -28.98 -17.56
CA LEU A 136 13.49 -29.13 -16.11
C LEU A 136 13.21 -27.76 -15.47
N CYS A 137 13.90 -26.70 -15.93
CA CYS A 137 13.77 -25.37 -15.36
C CYS A 137 12.39 -24.70 -15.60
N ALA A 138 11.77 -24.93 -16.76
CA ALA A 138 10.42 -24.42 -17.05
C ALA A 138 9.34 -25.03 -16.14
N LEU A 139 9.51 -26.28 -15.70
CA LEU A 139 8.59 -26.92 -14.74
C LEU A 139 8.84 -26.42 -13.31
N CYS A 140 10.11 -26.21 -12.94
CA CYS A 140 10.48 -25.72 -11.61
C CYS A 140 10.12 -24.24 -11.37
N SER A 141 10.12 -23.39 -12.41
CA SER A 141 9.75 -21.96 -12.29
C SER A 141 8.24 -21.72 -12.17
N LEU A 142 7.41 -22.69 -12.58
CA LEU A 142 5.96 -22.57 -12.54
C LEU A 142 5.38 -22.39 -11.12
N PRO A 143 5.72 -23.23 -10.12
CA PRO A 143 5.21 -23.05 -8.76
C PRO A 143 5.62 -21.70 -8.17
N PHE A 144 6.87 -21.25 -8.38
CA PHE A 144 7.32 -19.94 -7.90
C PHE A 144 6.60 -18.77 -8.60
N THR A 145 6.34 -18.89 -9.91
CA THR A 145 5.55 -17.89 -10.64
C THR A 145 4.12 -17.81 -10.09
N PHE A 146 3.50 -18.97 -9.80
CA PHE A 146 2.14 -19.01 -9.26
C PHE A 146 2.08 -18.47 -7.83
N MET A 147 3.01 -18.88 -6.96
CA MET A 147 3.12 -18.34 -5.60
C MET A 147 3.34 -16.83 -5.62
N PHE A 148 4.21 -16.34 -6.51
CA PHE A 148 4.41 -14.90 -6.69
C PHE A 148 3.11 -14.19 -7.11
N ALA A 149 2.35 -14.75 -8.06
CA ALA A 149 1.07 -14.19 -8.48
C ALA A 149 0.04 -14.11 -7.34
N VAL A 150 -0.06 -15.19 -6.55
CA VAL A 150 -0.95 -15.23 -5.39
C VAL A 150 -0.54 -14.18 -4.36
N THR A 151 0.75 -14.04 -4.06
CA THR A 151 1.21 -13.05 -3.08
C THR A 151 0.96 -11.62 -3.52
N VAL A 152 1.21 -11.30 -4.81
CA VAL A 152 0.97 -9.96 -5.36
C VAL A 152 -0.53 -9.65 -5.42
N LEU A 153 -1.38 -10.64 -5.73
CA LEU A 153 -2.84 -10.48 -5.64
C LEU A 153 -3.29 -10.16 -4.22
N VAL A 154 -2.80 -10.92 -3.24
CA VAL A 154 -3.12 -10.73 -1.82
C VAL A 154 -2.67 -9.33 -1.36
N THR A 155 -1.44 -8.93 -1.72
CA THR A 155 -0.94 -7.56 -1.49
C THR A 155 -1.89 -6.52 -2.06
N ALA A 156 -2.27 -6.62 -3.33
CA ALA A 156 -3.15 -5.66 -3.99
C ALA A 156 -4.53 -5.57 -3.32
N ILE A 157 -5.12 -6.71 -2.94
CA ILE A 157 -6.42 -6.74 -2.24
C ILE A 157 -6.33 -6.06 -0.88
N PHE A 158 -5.35 -6.42 -0.05
CA PHE A 158 -5.23 -5.84 1.29
C PHE A 158 -4.88 -4.35 1.26
N SER A 159 -4.04 -3.93 0.32
CA SER A 159 -3.71 -2.51 0.08
C SER A 159 -4.96 -1.72 -0.29
N LEU A 160 -5.72 -2.21 -1.28
CA LEU A 160 -6.95 -1.57 -1.76
C LEU A 160 -8.04 -1.51 -0.67
N VAL A 161 -8.24 -2.60 0.08
CA VAL A 161 -9.22 -2.65 1.17
C VAL A 161 -8.79 -1.72 2.30
N GLY A 162 -7.51 -1.70 2.68
CA GLY A 162 -6.99 -0.79 3.71
C GLY A 162 -7.23 0.67 3.36
N GLU A 163 -6.89 1.08 2.13
CA GLU A 163 -7.13 2.43 1.63
C GLU A 163 -8.64 2.75 1.56
N SER A 164 -9.46 1.82 1.08
CA SER A 164 -10.91 2.02 0.97
C SER A 164 -11.57 2.20 2.34
N VAL A 165 -11.16 1.40 3.34
CA VAL A 165 -11.61 1.55 4.72
C VAL A 165 -11.25 2.95 5.22
N PHE A 166 -10.00 3.39 5.02
CA PHE A 166 -9.61 4.75 5.38
C PHE A 166 -10.51 5.79 4.73
N TYR A 167 -10.67 5.74 3.41
CA TYR A 167 -11.47 6.71 2.66
C TYR A 167 -12.92 6.78 3.16
N VAL A 168 -13.58 5.62 3.28
CA VAL A 168 -14.98 5.54 3.70
C VAL A 168 -15.20 6.16 5.08
N PHE A 169 -14.32 5.88 6.05
CA PHE A 169 -14.44 6.44 7.39
C PHE A 169 -13.99 7.90 7.47
N ALA A 170 -12.88 8.26 6.85
CA ALA A 170 -12.35 9.63 6.81
C ALA A 170 -13.34 10.62 6.17
N MET A 171 -14.11 10.18 5.17
CA MET A 171 -15.08 11.00 4.46
C MET A 171 -16.45 11.09 5.15
N GLN A 172 -16.67 10.36 6.25
CA GLN A 172 -17.91 10.48 7.01
C GLN A 172 -18.08 11.92 7.53
N PRO A 173 -19.27 12.53 7.43
CA PRO A 173 -19.48 13.93 7.85
C PRO A 173 -19.06 14.21 9.29
N GLN A 174 -19.31 13.25 10.19
CA GLN A 174 -18.93 13.32 11.60
C GLN A 174 -17.43 13.20 11.86
N ILE A 175 -16.61 12.88 10.85
CA ILE A 175 -15.14 12.84 10.92
C ILE A 175 -14.55 14.00 10.14
N ARG A 176 -14.98 14.17 8.88
CA ARG A 176 -14.49 15.19 7.94
C ARG A 176 -14.67 16.62 8.44
N PHE A 177 -15.72 16.94 9.19
CA PHE A 177 -15.96 18.30 9.67
C PHE A 177 -15.61 18.43 11.15
N ILE A 178 -14.91 19.51 11.49
CA ILE A 178 -14.51 19.88 12.86
C ILE A 178 -15.30 21.11 13.28
N GLY A 179 -15.86 21.11 14.50
CA GLY A 179 -16.50 22.27 15.12
C GLY A 179 -18.03 22.33 14.95
N ASN A 180 -18.69 22.91 15.95
CA ASN A 180 -20.16 23.01 16.03
C ASN A 180 -20.75 24.23 15.29
N ILE A 181 -19.97 25.31 15.12
CA ILE A 181 -20.45 26.61 14.59
C ILE A 181 -19.75 26.96 13.26
N GLN A 182 -18.42 26.92 13.22
CA GLN A 182 -17.64 26.97 11.98
C GLN A 182 -17.11 25.57 11.69
N ARG A 183 -17.71 24.89 10.71
CA ARG A 183 -17.29 23.56 10.27
C ARG A 183 -16.04 23.68 9.41
N ILE A 184 -14.87 23.44 10.00
CA ILE A 184 -13.62 23.35 9.26
C ILE A 184 -13.55 21.96 8.64
N GLU A 185 -13.22 21.91 7.35
CA GLU A 185 -13.14 20.68 6.58
C GLU A 185 -11.73 20.07 6.65
N GLN A 186 -11.65 18.81 7.08
CA GLN A 186 -10.48 17.96 6.93
C GLN A 186 -10.41 17.43 5.51
N LYS A 187 -9.28 17.66 4.84
CA LYS A 187 -9.01 17.19 3.48
C LYS A 187 -8.15 15.93 3.53
N LEU A 188 -8.20 15.13 2.47
CA LEU A 188 -7.25 14.04 2.28
C LEU A 188 -5.85 14.62 2.09
N GLY A 189 -4.89 14.09 2.85
CA GLY A 189 -3.51 14.54 2.83
C GLY A 189 -2.63 13.73 1.87
N LEU A 190 -1.35 14.09 1.82
CA LEU A 190 -0.37 13.48 0.92
C LEU A 190 -0.22 11.96 1.11
N ALA A 191 -0.24 11.47 2.36
CA ALA A 191 -0.03 10.06 2.67
C ALA A 191 -1.10 9.17 2.04
N PHE A 192 -2.35 9.64 1.98
CA PHE A 192 -3.44 8.95 1.30
C PHE A 192 -3.14 8.76 -0.19
N TYR A 193 -2.74 9.83 -0.89
CA TYR A 193 -2.41 9.76 -2.32
C TYR A 193 -1.17 8.92 -2.61
N VAL A 194 -0.17 8.94 -1.70
CA VAL A 194 1.00 8.06 -1.83
C VAL A 194 0.60 6.59 -1.64
N GLN A 195 -0.30 6.29 -0.71
CA GLN A 195 -0.86 4.94 -0.59
C GLN A 195 -1.65 4.54 -1.84
N MET A 196 -2.43 5.45 -2.43
CA MET A 196 -3.15 5.21 -3.69
C MET A 196 -2.18 4.85 -4.82
N CYS A 197 -1.05 5.55 -4.91
CA CYS A 197 0.03 5.22 -5.83
C CYS A 197 0.61 3.82 -5.53
N ALA A 198 0.80 3.46 -4.26
CA ALA A 198 1.25 2.12 -3.88
C ALA A 198 0.26 1.03 -4.37
N CYS A 199 -1.04 1.23 -4.16
CA CYS A 199 -2.09 0.35 -4.65
C CYS A 199 -2.03 0.17 -6.18
N LEU A 200 -1.83 1.27 -6.92
CA LEU A 200 -1.66 1.22 -8.36
C LEU A 200 -0.41 0.43 -8.79
N MET A 201 0.72 0.61 -8.09
CA MET A 201 1.94 -0.15 -8.37
C MET A 201 1.71 -1.66 -8.15
N ASN A 202 1.06 -2.04 -7.04
CA ASN A 202 0.74 -3.44 -6.73
C ASN A 202 -0.21 -4.05 -7.78
N LEU A 203 -1.18 -3.28 -8.28
CA LEU A 203 -2.08 -3.71 -9.35
C LEU A 203 -1.33 -3.91 -10.68
N LEU A 204 -0.43 -2.99 -11.04
CA LEU A 204 0.40 -3.12 -12.24
C LEU A 204 1.31 -4.35 -12.14
N ALA A 205 1.96 -4.56 -10.98
CA ALA A 205 2.74 -5.76 -10.70
C ALA A 205 1.91 -7.03 -10.97
N PHE A 206 0.69 -7.09 -10.43
CA PHE A 206 -0.21 -8.23 -10.65
C PHE A 206 -0.50 -8.48 -12.13
N ILE A 207 -0.80 -7.42 -12.89
CA ILE A 207 -1.06 -7.52 -14.33
C ILE A 207 0.15 -8.11 -15.06
N PHE A 208 1.37 -7.64 -14.77
CA PHE A 208 2.58 -8.17 -15.40
C PHE A 208 2.80 -9.66 -15.10
N VAL A 209 2.55 -10.09 -13.86
CA VAL A 209 2.66 -11.52 -13.49
C VAL A 209 1.61 -12.36 -14.19
N LEU A 210 0.37 -11.87 -14.30
CA LEU A 210 -0.69 -12.57 -15.05
C LEU A 210 -0.32 -12.74 -16.52
N VAL A 211 0.23 -11.70 -17.15
CA VAL A 211 0.71 -11.79 -18.54
C VAL A 211 1.86 -12.79 -18.65
N ALA A 212 2.80 -12.83 -17.70
CA ALA A 212 3.90 -13.79 -17.68
C ALA A 212 3.40 -15.25 -17.59
N ILE A 213 2.36 -15.51 -16.78
CA ILE A 213 1.67 -16.82 -16.70
C ILE A 213 0.97 -17.14 -18.02
N GLY A 214 0.26 -16.17 -18.63
CA GLY A 214 -0.42 -16.33 -19.90
C GLY A 214 0.53 -16.74 -21.02
N ILE A 215 1.69 -16.09 -21.13
CA ILE A 215 2.75 -16.44 -22.10
C ILE A 215 3.24 -17.88 -21.87
N PHE A 216 3.46 -18.29 -20.62
CA PHE A 216 3.84 -19.66 -20.31
C PHE A 216 2.78 -20.67 -20.77
N TYR A 217 1.50 -20.42 -20.46
CA TYR A 217 0.40 -21.31 -20.82
C TYR A 217 0.25 -21.46 -22.34
N LEU A 218 0.27 -20.34 -23.08
CA LEU A 218 0.16 -20.35 -24.54
C LEU A 218 1.30 -21.16 -25.18
N HIS A 219 2.52 -21.00 -24.67
CA HIS A 219 3.68 -21.75 -25.13
C HIS A 219 3.56 -23.25 -24.86
N TRP A 220 3.15 -23.62 -23.64
CA TRP A 220 2.92 -25.01 -23.28
C TRP A 220 1.87 -25.67 -24.18
N LYS A 221 0.75 -24.97 -24.44
CA LYS A 221 -0.31 -25.44 -25.34
C LYS A 221 0.20 -25.62 -26.77
N GLN A 222 0.94 -24.65 -27.31
CA GLN A 222 1.49 -24.74 -28.66
C GLN A 222 2.42 -25.94 -28.81
N ARG A 223 3.33 -26.16 -27.85
CA ARG A 223 4.25 -27.32 -27.88
C ARG A 223 3.51 -28.65 -27.78
N ARG A 224 2.49 -28.77 -26.94
CA ARG A 224 1.68 -30.00 -26.83
C ARG A 224 0.98 -30.34 -28.16
N SER A 225 0.45 -29.33 -28.85
CA SER A 225 -0.19 -29.51 -30.16
C SER A 225 0.78 -29.93 -31.27
N SER A 226 2.03 -29.47 -31.23
CA SER A 226 3.07 -29.88 -32.17
C SER A 226 3.51 -31.32 -31.92
N THR A 227 3.67 -31.74 -30.66
CA THR A 227 4.00 -33.13 -30.33
C THR A 227 2.92 -34.09 -30.80
N GLN A 228 1.64 -33.76 -30.61
CA GLN A 228 0.54 -34.61 -31.08
C GLN A 228 0.52 -34.76 -32.61
N ARG A 229 0.80 -33.69 -33.36
CA ARG A 229 0.87 -33.77 -34.84
C ARG A 229 1.94 -34.74 -35.34
N ILE A 230 3.09 -34.82 -34.67
CA ILE A 230 4.19 -35.74 -35.06
C ILE A 230 3.77 -37.21 -34.87
N PHE A 231 2.97 -37.51 -33.84
CA PHE A 231 2.50 -38.88 -33.56
C PHE A 231 1.39 -39.38 -34.51
N PHE A 232 0.73 -38.50 -35.26
CA PHE A 232 -0.33 -38.89 -36.22
C PHE A 232 0.13 -38.91 -37.69
N THR A 233 1.43 -38.68 -37.95
CA THR A 233 2.04 -38.72 -39.30
C THR A 233 2.83 -40.00 -39.61
N TYR A 234 2.70 -41.03 -38.77
CA TYR A 234 3.28 -42.37 -39.01
C TYR A 234 2.19 -43.43 -39.06
#